data_AF-V4NYQ6-F1
#
_entry.id   AF-V4NYQ6-F1
#
_cell.length_a   1.000
_cell.length_b   1.000
_cell.length_c   1.000
_cell.angle_alpha   90.00
_cell.angle_beta   90.00
_cell.angle_gamma   90.00
#
_symmetry.space_group_name_H-M   'P 1'
#
loop_
_entity.id
_entity.type
_entity.pdbx_description
1 polymer ?
#
loop_
_entity_poly.entity_id
_entity_poly.type
_entity_poly.pdbx_seq_one_letter_code
_entity_poly.pdbx_strand_id
1 'polypeptide(L)'
;MELPYGLVESILVKLPVKSLLRFKSVSIQWKCTIESRYFKEKHLICRQSQDPDILMIDPLEFDKDFDLKDENVTRMFVMGSSDLIKLPNICPLREPIRLENHGDNLLHYTYLICGSCDGMICYYNEYNCIYVVNPITRWSRSVPQARFQAAVLDMMNRDSWRGEGHISLWNLGFGKDKFTGTYTLVWLYNSFELGLSNVTTCEVFDFFTNTWRYATGAPVRILDKQIPLYLDGLLYWFTDDNIVETRILSFDIHTENFQIISKAPFVEAASKQIIMCNLNNRLCVSQKKWPTQEIWSLNKTSWEKIYSLNLQTDPHWFAKDLNPHIFFPTIIISCAIPVAVLKKKKQSLVLYDARANNPNLVIYDPDLRSYDSCFVRDYRPHHTGTAISFFPSLMSIL
;
A
#
# COMPACT_ATOMS: atom_id res chain seq x y z
N MET A 1 35.12 -17.87 -26.81
CA MET A 1 34.89 -16.43 -27.02
C MET A 1 34.11 -15.94 -25.81
N GLU A 2 34.75 -15.22 -24.90
CA GLU A 2 34.07 -14.68 -23.70
C GLU A 2 33.35 -13.38 -24.08
N LEU A 3 32.09 -13.25 -23.66
CA LEU A 3 31.35 -12.01 -23.85
C LEU A 3 31.97 -10.92 -22.95
N PRO A 4 32.15 -9.68 -23.44
CA PRO A 4 32.63 -8.58 -22.61
C PRO A 4 31.75 -8.37 -21.38
N TYR A 5 32.35 -8.09 -20.21
CA TYR A 5 31.63 -7.95 -18.95
C TYR A 5 30.48 -6.94 -19.01
N GLY A 6 30.70 -5.78 -19.64
CA GLY A 6 29.66 -4.77 -19.81
C GLY A 6 28.45 -5.25 -20.63
N LEU A 7 28.67 -6.13 -21.61
CA LEU A 7 27.58 -6.74 -22.38
C LEU A 7 26.79 -7.73 -21.51
N VAL A 8 27.48 -8.57 -20.73
CA VAL A 8 26.84 -9.49 -19.77
C VAL A 8 25.97 -8.71 -18.79
N GLU A 9 26.49 -7.64 -18.19
CA GLU A 9 25.75 -6.80 -17.26
C GLU A 9 24.48 -6.20 -17.92
N SER A 10 24.59 -5.73 -19.17
CA SER A 10 23.47 -5.17 -19.94
C SER A 10 22.39 -6.19 -20.30
N ILE A 11 22.75 -7.48 -20.36
CA ILE A 11 21.80 -8.58 -20.54
C ILE A 11 21.13 -8.87 -19.21
N LEU A 12 21.92 -9.06 -18.14
CA LEU A 12 21.43 -9.39 -16.81
C LEU A 12 20.43 -8.34 -16.28
N VAL A 13 20.71 -7.05 -16.48
CA VAL A 13 19.84 -5.97 -15.98
C VAL A 13 18.41 -6.01 -16.55
N LYS A 14 18.20 -6.66 -17.69
CA LYS A 14 16.88 -6.78 -18.34
C LYS A 14 16.11 -8.02 -17.90
N LEU A 15 16.75 -8.95 -17.20
CA LEU A 15 16.14 -10.22 -16.81
C LEU A 15 15.18 -10.07 -15.63
N PRO A 16 14.14 -10.93 -15.53
CA PRO A 16 13.31 -11.01 -14.35
C PRO A 16 14.12 -11.37 -13.09
N VAL A 17 13.71 -10.85 -11.94
CA VAL A 17 14.37 -11.10 -10.64
C VAL A 17 14.51 -12.60 -10.36
N LYS A 18 13.47 -13.41 -10.62
CA LYS A 18 13.52 -14.86 -10.43
C LYS A 18 14.63 -15.53 -11.24
N SER A 19 14.87 -15.08 -12.46
CA SER A 19 15.97 -15.59 -13.30
C SER A 19 17.31 -15.17 -12.72
N LEU A 20 17.45 -13.91 -12.28
CA LEU A 20 18.67 -13.41 -11.65
C LEU A 20 19.02 -14.17 -10.36
N LEU A 21 18.03 -14.51 -9.54
CA LEU A 21 18.25 -15.32 -8.35
C LEU A 21 18.81 -16.71 -8.68
N ARG A 22 18.32 -17.35 -9.75
CA ARG A 22 18.86 -18.63 -10.24
C ARG A 22 20.27 -18.45 -10.81
N PHE A 23 20.53 -17.34 -11.49
CA PHE A 23 21.80 -17.07 -12.16
C PHE A 23 22.96 -16.81 -11.20
N LYS A 24 22.68 -16.55 -9.92
CA LYS A 24 23.71 -16.52 -8.86
C LYS A 24 24.49 -17.84 -8.73
N SER A 25 23.92 -18.99 -9.14
CA SER A 25 24.61 -20.28 -9.08
C SER A 25 25.49 -20.57 -10.31
N VAL A 26 25.43 -19.74 -11.35
CA VAL A 26 26.15 -19.98 -12.62
C VAL A 26 27.65 -19.68 -12.49
N SER A 27 28.01 -18.58 -11.83
CA SER A 27 29.42 -18.23 -11.57
C SER A 27 29.55 -17.25 -10.40
N ILE A 28 30.74 -17.22 -9.78
CA ILE A 28 31.09 -16.26 -8.73
C ILE A 28 30.95 -14.82 -9.24
N GLN A 29 31.44 -14.54 -10.47
CA GLN A 29 31.37 -13.21 -11.07
C GLN A 29 29.92 -12.71 -11.20
N TRP A 30 29.01 -13.59 -11.65
CA TRP A 30 27.59 -13.25 -11.79
C TRP A 30 26.93 -13.02 -10.44
N LYS A 31 27.22 -13.88 -9.45
CA LYS A 31 26.74 -13.69 -8.09
C LYS A 31 27.18 -12.33 -7.52
N CYS A 32 28.48 -12.02 -7.57
CA CYS A 32 29.01 -10.74 -7.09
C CYS A 32 28.39 -9.54 -7.80
N THR A 33 28.20 -9.64 -9.13
CA THR A 33 27.53 -8.59 -9.91
C THR A 33 26.09 -8.38 -9.44
N ILE A 34 25.30 -9.44 -9.38
CA ILE A 34 23.87 -9.40 -9.00
C ILE A 34 23.67 -8.93 -7.56
N GLU A 35 24.60 -9.24 -6.66
CA GLU A 35 24.54 -8.85 -5.25
C GLU A 35 25.03 -7.43 -4.97
N SER A 36 25.78 -6.83 -5.91
CA SER A 36 26.26 -5.46 -5.77
C SER A 36 25.11 -4.43 -5.70
N ARG A 37 25.28 -3.42 -4.84
CA ARG A 37 24.30 -2.31 -4.71
C ARG A 37 24.05 -1.62 -6.04
N TYR A 38 25.11 -1.32 -6.78
CA TYR A 38 25.05 -0.67 -8.09
C TYR A 38 24.16 -1.45 -9.07
N PHE A 39 24.35 -2.77 -9.20
CA PHE A 39 23.53 -3.57 -10.10
C PHE A 39 22.06 -3.61 -9.66
N LYS A 40 21.79 -3.75 -8.35
CA LYS A 40 20.41 -3.77 -7.82
C LYS A 40 19.68 -2.47 -8.11
N GLU A 41 20.34 -1.32 -7.92
CA GLU A 41 19.78 0.01 -8.22
C GLU A 41 19.55 0.18 -9.73
N LYS A 42 20.53 -0.19 -10.56
CA LYS A 42 20.43 -0.14 -12.03
C LYS A 42 19.31 -1.04 -12.56
N HIS A 43 19.16 -2.25 -12.00
CA HIS A 43 18.08 -3.18 -12.31
C HIS A 43 16.72 -2.59 -11.93
N LEU A 44 16.59 -2.03 -10.73
CA LEU A 44 15.35 -1.41 -10.27
C LEU A 44 14.92 -0.25 -11.17
N ILE A 45 15.83 0.65 -11.54
CA ILE A 45 15.55 1.76 -12.47
C ILE A 45 15.08 1.21 -13.82
N CYS A 46 15.75 0.17 -14.33
CA CYS A 46 15.33 -0.50 -15.57
C CYS A 46 13.91 -1.10 -15.43
N ARG A 47 13.54 -1.66 -14.28
CA ARG A 47 12.18 -2.17 -14.04
C ARG A 47 11.14 -1.04 -13.94
N GLN A 48 11.45 0.04 -13.24
CA GLN A 48 10.55 1.21 -13.07
C GLN A 48 10.31 1.98 -14.37
N SER A 49 11.20 1.82 -15.38
CA SER A 49 10.96 2.36 -16.72
C SER A 49 9.86 1.61 -17.50
N GLN A 50 9.54 0.38 -17.11
CA GLN A 50 8.50 -0.45 -17.73
C GLN A 50 7.14 -0.26 -17.04
N ASP A 51 6.11 -0.92 -17.56
CA ASP A 51 4.83 -1.00 -16.86
C ASP A 51 4.97 -1.84 -15.58
N PRO A 52 4.33 -1.42 -14.47
CA PRO A 52 4.36 -2.16 -13.23
C PRO A 52 3.61 -3.49 -13.35
N ASP A 53 4.03 -4.47 -12.57
CA ASP A 53 3.16 -5.59 -12.21
C ASP A 53 2.17 -5.11 -11.15
N ILE A 54 1.08 -5.85 -10.95
CA ILE A 54 0.07 -5.50 -9.95
C ILE A 54 0.10 -6.53 -8.84
N LEU A 55 0.31 -6.06 -7.61
CA LEU A 55 0.23 -6.89 -6.43
C LEU A 55 -1.15 -6.71 -5.79
N MET A 56 -1.93 -7.78 -5.75
CA MET A 56 -3.20 -7.87 -5.05
C MET A 56 -2.99 -8.63 -3.75
N ILE A 57 -3.41 -8.06 -2.64
CA ILE A 57 -3.31 -8.73 -1.35
C ILE A 57 -4.67 -8.77 -0.68
N ASP A 58 -5.09 -9.98 -0.35
CA ASP A 58 -6.32 -10.26 0.37
C ASP A 58 -5.97 -10.65 1.81
N PRO A 59 -6.42 -9.90 2.83
CA PRO A 59 -6.20 -10.26 4.22
C PRO A 59 -6.92 -11.56 4.60
N LEU A 60 -8.09 -11.80 3.99
CA LEU A 60 -8.93 -12.99 4.21
C LEU A 60 -9.43 -13.51 2.85
N GLU A 61 -9.23 -14.80 2.58
CA GLU A 61 -9.83 -15.50 1.45
C GLU A 61 -10.90 -16.48 1.98
N PHE A 62 -12.16 -16.21 1.62
CA PHE A 62 -13.30 -17.07 1.95
C PHE A 62 -13.72 -17.93 0.76
N ASP A 63 -14.24 -19.12 1.02
CA ASP A 63 -14.91 -19.89 -0.02
C ASP A 63 -16.35 -19.41 -0.27
N LYS A 64 -17.12 -20.20 -1.04
CA LYS A 64 -18.50 -19.85 -1.41
C LYS A 64 -19.49 -19.95 -0.24
N ASP A 65 -19.14 -20.70 0.79
CA ASP A 65 -19.96 -20.95 1.97
C ASP A 65 -19.57 -20.00 3.13
N PHE A 66 -18.71 -19.01 2.83
CA PHE A 66 -18.12 -18.06 3.78
C PHE A 66 -17.16 -18.69 4.80
N ASP A 67 -16.66 -19.89 4.53
CA ASP A 67 -15.63 -20.51 5.35
C ASP A 67 -14.26 -19.93 5.00
N LEU A 68 -13.48 -19.59 6.05
CA LEU A 68 -12.15 -19.03 5.88
C LEU A 68 -11.19 -20.11 5.37
N LYS A 69 -10.61 -19.87 4.19
CA LYS A 69 -9.75 -20.84 3.50
C LYS A 69 -8.26 -20.59 3.73
N ASP A 70 -7.84 -19.34 3.55
CA ASP A 70 -6.45 -18.91 3.69
C ASP A 70 -6.40 -17.51 4.30
N GLU A 71 -5.45 -17.28 5.20
CA GLU A 71 -5.14 -15.94 5.72
C GLU A 71 -4.01 -15.28 4.93
N ASN A 72 -4.17 -13.99 4.62
CA ASN A 72 -3.15 -13.12 4.01
C ASN A 72 -2.62 -13.64 2.66
N VAL A 73 -3.54 -13.82 1.71
CA VAL A 73 -3.19 -14.30 0.37
C VAL A 73 -2.66 -13.16 -0.48
N THR A 74 -1.41 -13.29 -0.91
CA THR A 74 -0.77 -12.34 -1.81
C THR A 74 -0.65 -12.92 -3.21
N ARG A 75 -1.15 -12.19 -4.21
CA ARG A 75 -1.15 -12.59 -5.61
C ARG A 75 -0.55 -11.49 -6.47
N MET A 76 0.24 -11.88 -7.45
CA MET A 76 0.85 -10.95 -8.40
C MET A 76 0.30 -11.21 -9.80
N PHE A 77 -0.30 -10.19 -10.38
CA PHE A 77 -0.68 -10.15 -11.78
C PHE A 77 0.46 -9.53 -12.58
N VAL A 78 1.04 -10.31 -13.49
CA VAL A 78 2.16 -9.87 -14.34
C VAL A 78 1.60 -9.19 -15.58
N MET A 79 1.99 -7.94 -15.82
CA MET A 79 1.38 -7.18 -16.90
C MET A 79 1.72 -7.77 -18.28
N GLY A 80 0.69 -8.11 -19.06
CA GLY A 80 0.83 -8.79 -20.35
C GLY A 80 0.82 -10.33 -20.27
N SER A 81 0.67 -10.88 -19.06
CA SER A 81 0.29 -12.28 -18.86
C SER A 81 -1.21 -12.38 -18.56
N SER A 82 -1.79 -13.56 -18.79
CA SER A 82 -3.13 -13.92 -18.30
C SER A 82 -3.09 -14.58 -16.91
N ASP A 83 -1.89 -14.80 -16.36
CA ASP A 83 -1.70 -15.57 -15.14
C ASP A 83 -1.73 -14.68 -13.89
N LEU A 84 -2.45 -15.17 -12.89
CA LEU A 84 -2.38 -14.65 -11.54
C LEU A 84 -1.55 -15.58 -10.64
N ILE A 85 -0.39 -15.11 -10.22
CA ILE A 85 0.58 -15.93 -9.49
C ILE A 85 0.35 -15.78 -7.98
N LYS A 86 -0.03 -16.86 -7.28
CA LYS A 86 -0.02 -16.89 -5.80
C LYS A 86 1.43 -16.84 -5.32
N LEU A 87 1.77 -15.84 -4.50
CA LEU A 87 3.08 -15.73 -3.88
C LEU A 87 3.09 -16.52 -2.56
N PRO A 88 4.26 -17.05 -2.13
CA PRO A 88 4.35 -17.73 -0.85
C PRO A 88 4.06 -16.73 0.28
N ASN A 89 3.36 -17.18 1.32
CA ASN A 89 3.24 -16.40 2.54
C ASN A 89 4.60 -16.41 3.25
N ILE A 90 5.16 -15.23 3.49
CA ILE A 90 6.50 -15.06 4.08
C ILE A 90 6.37 -14.67 5.57
N CYS A 91 5.19 -14.21 5.99
CA CYS A 91 4.92 -13.83 7.35
C CYS A 91 4.42 -15.05 8.14
N PRO A 92 4.85 -15.25 9.40
CA PRO A 92 4.31 -16.30 10.24
C PRO A 92 2.83 -16.05 10.54
N LEU A 93 2.04 -17.12 10.59
CA LEU A 93 0.71 -17.11 11.19
C LEU A 93 0.86 -16.73 12.67
N ARG A 94 0.01 -15.82 13.16
CA ARG A 94 0.09 -15.30 14.53
C ARG A 94 -1.10 -15.77 15.34
N GLU A 95 -0.84 -16.10 16.59
CA GLU A 95 -1.88 -16.42 17.55
C GLU A 95 -2.72 -15.17 17.87
N PRO A 96 -4.04 -15.34 18.12
CA PRO A 96 -4.90 -14.25 18.56
C PRO A 96 -4.40 -13.62 19.85
N ILE A 97 -4.66 -12.32 20.04
CA ILE A 97 -4.28 -11.62 21.28
C ILE A 97 -5.39 -11.81 22.31
N ARG A 98 -5.01 -12.17 23.54
CA ARG A 98 -5.88 -12.17 24.71
C ARG A 98 -5.93 -10.76 25.31
N LEU A 99 -7.12 -10.21 25.46
CA LEU A 99 -7.33 -8.97 26.20
C LEU A 99 -7.60 -9.29 27.66
N GLU A 100 -6.87 -8.63 28.57
CA GLU A 100 -6.88 -8.96 30.00
C GLU A 100 -8.26 -8.73 30.63
N ASN A 101 -8.96 -7.66 30.23
CA ASN A 101 -10.22 -7.23 30.84
C ASN A 101 -11.48 -7.66 30.06
N HIS A 102 -11.34 -8.43 28.97
CA HIS A 102 -12.46 -8.88 28.13
C HIS A 102 -12.72 -10.39 28.15
N GLY A 103 -12.18 -11.13 29.13
CA GLY A 103 -12.36 -12.57 29.25
C GLY A 103 -11.73 -13.36 28.09
N ASP A 104 -12.34 -14.48 27.69
CA ASP A 104 -11.87 -15.32 26.56
C ASP A 104 -12.09 -14.69 25.18
N ASN A 105 -12.44 -13.39 25.09
CA ASN A 105 -12.57 -12.69 23.81
C ASN A 105 -11.18 -12.51 23.17
N LEU A 106 -10.84 -13.46 22.30
CA LEU A 106 -9.67 -13.40 21.44
C LEU A 106 -9.90 -12.45 20.28
N LEU A 107 -9.04 -11.45 20.15
CA LEU A 107 -9.04 -10.61 18.95
C LEU A 107 -8.19 -11.25 17.87
N HIS A 108 -8.87 -11.62 16.78
CA HIS A 108 -8.25 -12.03 15.53
C HIS A 108 -7.99 -10.78 14.69
N TYR A 109 -6.75 -10.62 14.24
CA TYR A 109 -6.36 -9.45 13.46
C TYR A 109 -5.79 -9.88 12.13
N THR A 110 -6.25 -9.19 11.09
CA THR A 110 -5.72 -9.34 9.74
C THR A 110 -4.47 -8.50 9.56
N TYR A 111 -3.58 -8.92 8.66
CA TYR A 111 -2.48 -8.06 8.27
C TYR A 111 -3.00 -6.98 7.31
N LEU A 112 -2.62 -5.75 7.61
CA LEU A 112 -2.67 -4.61 6.72
C LEU A 112 -1.34 -4.50 5.97
N ILE A 113 -1.37 -3.73 4.88
CA ILE A 113 -0.20 -3.48 4.05
C ILE A 113 -0.03 -1.99 3.84
N CYS A 114 1.21 -1.52 3.98
CA CYS A 114 1.59 -0.20 3.53
C CYS A 114 1.96 -0.26 2.03
N GLY A 115 2.01 0.89 1.35
CA GLY A 115 2.44 0.94 -0.06
C GLY A 115 3.78 0.24 -0.37
N SER A 116 4.10 0.12 -1.66
CA SER A 116 5.35 -0.49 -2.15
C SER A 116 6.49 0.54 -2.21
N CYS A 117 7.67 0.17 -1.72
CA CYS A 117 8.90 0.96 -1.87
C CYS A 117 10.01 0.06 -2.43
N ASP A 118 10.56 0.42 -3.59
CA ASP A 118 11.61 -0.33 -4.28
C ASP A 118 11.33 -1.84 -4.43
N GLY A 119 10.08 -2.24 -4.62
CA GLY A 119 9.68 -3.65 -4.75
C GLY A 119 9.59 -4.42 -3.43
N MET A 120 9.66 -3.72 -2.30
CA MET A 120 9.37 -4.23 -0.97
C MET A 120 8.03 -3.69 -0.46
N ILE A 121 7.40 -4.44 0.44
CA ILE A 121 6.14 -4.09 1.09
C ILE A 121 6.26 -4.33 2.60
N CYS A 122 5.46 -3.65 3.41
CA CYS A 122 5.34 -3.97 4.84
C CYS A 122 3.98 -4.59 5.13
N TYR A 123 3.98 -5.77 5.72
CA TYR A 123 2.83 -6.35 6.39
C TYR A 123 2.85 -5.90 7.85
N TYR A 124 1.72 -5.50 8.39
CA TYR A 124 1.62 -5.15 9.80
C TYR A 124 0.21 -5.38 10.31
N ASN A 125 0.04 -5.38 11.62
CA ASN A 125 -1.25 -5.10 12.24
C ASN A 125 -1.07 -3.93 13.22
N GLU A 126 -2.16 -3.38 13.72
CA GLU A 126 -2.10 -2.20 14.59
C GLU A 126 -1.69 -2.55 16.04
N TYR A 127 -1.29 -3.80 16.31
CA TYR A 127 -1.23 -4.35 17.67
C TYR A 127 0.13 -4.91 18.06
N ASN A 128 0.71 -5.79 17.25
CA ASN A 128 1.85 -6.60 17.70
C ASN A 128 2.83 -7.04 16.60
N CYS A 129 2.59 -6.73 15.33
CA CYS A 129 3.47 -7.20 14.27
C CYS A 129 3.69 -6.18 13.16
N ILE A 130 4.93 -6.16 12.68
CA ILE A 130 5.40 -5.36 11.55
C ILE A 130 6.51 -6.19 10.87
N TYR A 131 6.38 -6.42 9.57
CA TYR A 131 7.30 -7.18 8.74
C TYR A 131 7.51 -6.48 7.40
N VAL A 132 8.75 -6.07 7.12
CA VAL A 132 9.12 -5.66 5.77
C VAL A 132 9.58 -6.88 4.99
N VAL A 133 9.04 -7.06 3.80
CA VAL A 133 9.37 -8.21 2.95
C VAL A 133 9.61 -7.81 1.51
N ASN A 134 10.49 -8.55 0.86
CA ASN A 134 10.58 -8.61 -0.59
C ASN A 134 9.91 -9.93 -1.03
N PRO A 135 8.69 -9.87 -1.59
CA PRO A 135 7.91 -11.08 -1.85
C PRO A 135 8.48 -11.95 -2.98
N ILE A 136 9.40 -11.41 -3.78
CA ILE A 136 10.02 -12.11 -4.91
C ILE A 136 11.31 -12.82 -4.49
N THR A 137 12.14 -12.18 -3.67
CA THR A 137 13.38 -12.77 -3.15
C THR A 137 13.14 -13.62 -1.91
N ARG A 138 11.95 -13.53 -1.30
CA ARG A 138 11.57 -14.13 -0.01
C ARG A 138 12.40 -13.61 1.17
N TRP A 139 13.08 -12.48 0.98
CA TRP A 139 13.72 -11.78 2.08
C TRP A 139 12.65 -11.16 2.98
N SER A 140 12.81 -11.25 4.29
CA SER A 140 11.94 -10.63 5.27
C SER A 140 12.73 -10.18 6.49
N ARG A 141 12.18 -9.17 7.17
CA ARG A 141 12.70 -8.66 8.44
C ARG A 141 11.53 -8.24 9.33
N SER A 142 11.51 -8.76 10.56
CA SER A 142 10.59 -8.30 11.60
C SER A 142 11.06 -6.98 12.18
N VAL A 143 10.11 -6.13 12.54
CA VAL A 143 10.33 -4.86 13.20
C VAL A 143 9.74 -4.94 14.61
N PRO A 144 10.40 -4.41 15.65
CA PRO A 144 9.86 -4.40 17.01
C PRO A 144 8.56 -3.61 17.09
N GLN A 145 7.76 -3.90 18.11
CA GLN A 145 6.50 -3.23 18.36
C GLN A 145 6.71 -1.70 18.55
N ALA A 146 5.87 -0.90 17.91
CA ALA A 146 5.85 0.56 18.08
C ALA A 146 5.09 0.97 19.36
N ARG A 147 5.32 2.19 19.86
CA ARG A 147 4.57 2.68 21.03
C ARG A 147 3.11 2.93 20.68
N PHE A 148 2.81 3.33 19.44
CA PHE A 148 1.46 3.38 18.88
C PHE A 148 0.71 2.07 19.12
N GLN A 149 1.29 0.94 18.72
CA GLN A 149 0.65 -0.37 18.85
C GLN A 149 0.41 -0.74 20.32
N ALA A 150 1.37 -0.43 21.20
CA ALA A 150 1.21 -0.61 22.63
C ALA A 150 0.09 0.27 23.22
N ALA A 151 -0.03 1.53 22.76
CA ALA A 151 -1.09 2.44 23.19
C ALA A 151 -2.48 2.00 22.71
N VAL A 152 -2.58 1.43 21.51
CA VAL A 152 -3.82 0.81 21.00
C VAL A 152 -4.23 -0.36 21.88
N LEU A 153 -3.30 -1.25 22.23
CA LEU A 153 -3.57 -2.38 23.12
C LEU A 153 -3.99 -1.92 24.53
N ASP A 154 -3.30 -0.93 25.10
CA ASP A 154 -3.67 -0.35 26.39
C ASP A 154 -5.10 0.21 26.37
N MET A 155 -5.43 1.00 25.34
CA MET A 155 -6.77 1.56 25.16
C MET A 155 -7.84 0.45 25.08
N MET A 156 -7.58 -0.62 24.34
CA MET A 156 -8.51 -1.76 24.21
C MET A 156 -8.66 -2.57 25.49
N ASN A 157 -7.64 -2.58 26.35
CA ASN A 157 -7.72 -3.24 27.65
C ASN A 157 -8.47 -2.40 28.69
N ARG A 158 -8.80 -1.12 28.45
CA ARG A 158 -9.51 -0.30 29.44
C ARG A 158 -10.99 -0.73 29.56
N ASP A 159 -11.50 -0.85 30.78
CA ASP A 159 -12.90 -1.21 31.07
C ASP A 159 -13.94 -0.31 30.38
N SER A 160 -13.56 0.94 30.06
CA SER A 160 -14.41 1.89 29.34
C SER A 160 -14.61 1.53 27.87
N TRP A 161 -13.74 0.72 27.27
CA TRP A 161 -13.84 0.32 25.88
C TRP A 161 -14.85 -0.82 25.75
N ARG A 162 -16.07 -0.52 25.31
CA ARG A 162 -17.14 -1.51 25.18
C ARG A 162 -17.12 -2.28 23.85
N GLY A 163 -16.12 -2.05 22.98
CA GLY A 163 -16.10 -2.60 21.62
C GLY A 163 -17.16 -2.03 20.67
N GLU A 164 -18.00 -1.11 21.14
CA GLU A 164 -19.17 -0.58 20.41
C GLU A 164 -18.88 0.70 19.60
N GLY A 165 -17.63 1.18 19.57
CA GLY A 165 -17.21 2.39 18.85
C GLY A 165 -16.34 2.10 17.62
N HIS A 166 -16.41 2.97 16.61
CA HIS A 166 -15.43 2.95 15.52
C HIS A 166 -14.03 3.24 16.07
N ILE A 167 -13.14 2.25 16.05
CA ILE A 167 -11.73 2.46 16.37
C ILE A 167 -11.13 3.30 15.23
N SER A 168 -10.59 4.47 15.57
CA SER A 168 -9.75 5.24 14.65
C SER A 168 -8.40 4.56 14.57
N LEU A 169 -8.07 4.12 13.36
CA LEU A 169 -6.86 3.38 13.11
C LEU A 169 -6.10 4.06 11.98
N TRP A 170 -4.86 4.42 12.30
CA TRP A 170 -3.93 4.99 11.35
C TRP A 170 -3.18 3.86 10.67
N ASN A 171 -2.71 4.15 9.47
CA ASN A 171 -1.97 3.20 8.67
C ASN A 171 -0.48 3.53 8.71
N LEU A 172 0.33 2.48 8.70
CA LEU A 172 1.78 2.62 8.73
C LEU A 172 2.29 3.16 7.39
N GLY A 173 3.13 4.20 7.45
CA GLY A 173 3.87 4.71 6.30
C GLY A 173 5.16 3.91 6.11
N PHE A 174 5.49 3.59 4.85
CA PHE A 174 6.76 2.97 4.48
C PHE A 174 7.38 3.73 3.33
N GLY A 175 8.66 4.07 3.48
CA GLY A 175 9.37 4.85 2.48
C GLY A 175 10.87 4.75 2.64
N LYS A 176 11.56 5.61 1.90
CA LYS A 176 13.02 5.67 1.84
C LYS A 176 13.46 7.12 1.75
N ASP A 177 14.53 7.46 2.46
CA ASP A 177 15.27 8.67 2.20
C ASP A 177 15.97 8.53 0.84
N LYS A 178 15.60 9.37 -0.12
CA LYS A 178 16.15 9.32 -1.47
C LYS A 178 17.62 9.73 -1.55
N PHE A 179 18.14 10.48 -0.57
CA PHE A 179 19.51 10.98 -0.57
C PHE A 179 20.48 9.97 0.04
N THR A 180 20.13 9.40 1.19
CA THR A 180 20.97 8.41 1.88
C THR A 180 20.71 6.99 1.39
N GLY A 181 19.51 6.75 0.87
CA GLY A 181 19.02 5.44 0.46
C GLY A 181 18.55 4.56 1.62
N THR A 182 18.37 5.12 2.82
CA THR A 182 17.91 4.37 4.00
C THR A 182 16.39 4.27 4.02
N TYR A 183 15.88 3.07 4.28
CA TYR A 183 14.44 2.85 4.43
C TYR A 183 13.98 3.28 5.83
N THR A 184 12.71 3.59 5.97
CA THR A 184 12.09 3.96 7.25
C THR A 184 10.62 3.55 7.29
N LEU A 185 10.09 3.42 8.50
CA LEU A 185 8.67 3.28 8.75
C LEU A 185 8.20 4.46 9.61
N VAL A 186 6.99 4.95 9.35
CA VAL A 186 6.45 6.12 10.04
C VAL A 186 5.04 5.83 10.52
N TRP A 187 4.83 5.94 11.83
CA TRP A 187 3.50 6.04 12.42
C TRP A 187 3.16 7.51 12.62
N LEU A 188 2.06 7.95 12.02
CA LEU A 188 1.47 9.26 12.29
C LEU A 188 0.04 9.02 12.75
N TYR A 189 -0.31 9.51 13.94
CA TYR A 189 -1.61 9.24 14.53
C TYR A 189 -2.07 10.39 15.44
N ASN A 190 -3.39 10.61 15.51
CA ASN A 190 -3.94 11.56 16.46
C ASN A 190 -4.05 10.86 17.83
N SER A 191 -3.41 11.43 18.84
CA SER A 191 -3.26 10.77 20.15
C SER A 191 -4.54 10.86 21.00
N PHE A 192 -5.44 11.79 20.69
CA PHE A 192 -6.69 12.01 21.42
C PHE A 192 -7.60 10.76 21.43
N GLU A 193 -7.75 10.08 20.29
CA GLU A 193 -8.63 8.92 20.14
C GLU A 193 -8.09 7.70 20.89
N LEU A 194 -6.80 7.70 21.25
CA LEU A 194 -6.18 6.70 22.13
C LEU A 194 -6.31 7.08 23.62
N GLY A 195 -7.06 8.13 23.94
CA GLY A 195 -7.21 8.66 25.29
C GLY A 195 -5.93 9.33 25.82
N LEU A 196 -5.10 9.89 24.93
CA LEU A 196 -3.89 10.64 25.27
C LEU A 196 -4.09 12.14 24.98
N SER A 197 -3.02 12.94 25.10
CA SER A 197 -3.06 14.38 24.80
C SER A 197 -3.54 14.66 23.37
N ASN A 198 -4.25 15.77 23.16
CA ASN A 198 -4.77 16.16 21.84
C ASN A 198 -3.67 16.73 20.92
N VAL A 199 -2.76 15.86 20.50
CA VAL A 199 -1.66 16.14 19.58
C VAL A 199 -1.61 15.07 18.49
N THR A 200 -0.99 15.39 17.36
CA THR A 200 -0.71 14.41 16.30
C THR A 200 0.73 13.92 16.45
N THR A 201 0.89 12.70 16.93
CA THR A 201 2.18 12.11 17.30
C THR A 201 2.80 11.40 16.10
N CYS A 202 4.12 11.58 15.95
CA CYS A 202 4.92 10.95 14.91
C CYS A 202 5.98 10.03 15.56
N GLU A 203 6.00 8.77 15.15
CA GLU A 203 7.09 7.83 15.46
C GLU A 203 7.77 7.38 14.17
N VAL A 204 9.10 7.39 14.17
CA VAL A 204 9.94 6.98 13.05
C VAL A 204 10.77 5.78 13.47
N PHE A 205 10.80 4.76 12.61
CA PHE A 205 11.63 3.58 12.78
C PHE A 205 12.93 3.71 12.01
N ASP A 206 14.04 3.47 12.71
CA ASP A 206 15.35 3.39 12.12
C ASP A 206 15.78 1.91 11.98
N PHE A 207 16.02 1.46 10.75
CA PHE A 207 16.45 0.08 10.49
C PHE A 207 17.90 -0.19 10.89
N PHE A 208 18.75 0.82 10.95
CA PHE A 208 20.13 0.68 11.39
C PHE A 208 20.20 0.49 12.90
N THR A 209 19.55 1.35 13.69
CA THR A 209 19.51 1.21 15.15
C THR A 209 18.50 0.18 15.61
N ASN A 210 17.57 -0.23 14.75
CA ASN A 210 16.48 -1.17 15.00
C ASN A 210 15.56 -0.71 16.15
N THR A 211 15.26 0.59 16.19
CA THR A 211 14.47 1.21 17.27
C THR A 211 13.47 2.23 16.75
N TRP A 212 12.34 2.35 17.46
CA TRP A 212 11.38 3.43 17.30
C TRP A 212 11.77 4.65 18.13
N ARG A 213 11.68 5.84 17.54
CA ARG A 213 11.82 7.11 18.25
C ARG A 213 10.70 8.07 17.88
N TYR A 214 10.44 9.01 18.78
CA TYR A 214 9.57 10.13 18.47
C TYR A 214 10.28 11.09 17.52
N ALA A 215 9.52 11.58 16.56
CA ALA A 215 9.86 12.77 15.78
C ALA A 215 8.95 13.92 16.23
N THR A 216 9.23 15.13 15.73
CA THR A 216 8.34 16.27 15.93
C THR A 216 6.94 15.92 15.42
N GLY A 217 5.91 16.11 16.25
CA GLY A 217 4.53 15.83 15.86
C GLY A 217 4.05 16.72 14.71
N ALA A 218 3.04 16.27 13.97
CA ALA A 218 2.45 17.09 12.92
C ALA A 218 1.68 18.28 13.55
N PRO A 219 1.71 19.46 12.91
CA PRO A 219 1.01 20.64 13.42
C PRO A 219 -0.51 20.58 13.24
N VAL A 220 -1.01 19.54 12.57
CA VAL A 220 -2.41 19.35 12.21
C VAL A 220 -2.81 17.89 12.39
N ARG A 221 -4.10 17.68 12.64
CA ARG A 221 -4.72 16.37 12.68
C ARG A 221 -4.82 15.76 11.29
N ILE A 222 -4.75 14.44 11.22
CA ILE A 222 -4.85 13.67 9.98
C ILE A 222 -6.09 12.78 9.97
N LEU A 223 -6.60 12.46 8.78
CA LEU A 223 -7.64 11.46 8.62
C LEU A 223 -7.12 10.08 9.02
N ASP A 224 -7.97 9.32 9.72
CA ASP A 224 -7.76 7.91 9.97
C ASP A 224 -8.07 7.08 8.70
N LYS A 225 -7.71 5.79 8.71
CA LYS A 225 -8.15 4.79 7.71
C LYS A 225 -7.68 5.02 6.27
N GLN A 226 -6.75 5.94 6.05
CA GLN A 226 -6.10 6.17 4.77
C GLN A 226 -4.66 5.66 4.81
N ILE A 227 -4.26 4.87 3.81
CA ILE A 227 -2.88 4.40 3.66
C ILE A 227 -2.02 5.62 3.25
N PRO A 228 -0.93 5.93 3.97
CA PRO A 228 -0.05 7.02 3.59
C PRO A 228 0.61 6.73 2.25
N LEU A 229 0.65 7.72 1.37
CA LEU A 229 1.31 7.55 0.07
C LEU A 229 2.79 7.89 0.20
N TYR A 230 3.68 6.99 -0.23
CA TYR A 230 5.10 7.32 -0.44
C TYR A 230 5.34 7.76 -1.89
N LEU A 231 6.00 8.90 -2.06
CA LEU A 231 6.43 9.40 -3.37
C LEU A 231 7.68 10.29 -3.22
N ASP A 232 8.76 9.90 -3.89
CA ASP A 232 10.01 10.67 -4.02
C ASP A 232 10.60 11.22 -2.69
N GLY A 233 10.73 10.34 -1.69
CA GLY A 233 11.30 10.69 -0.38
C GLY A 233 10.31 11.37 0.59
N LEU A 234 9.05 11.54 0.16
CA LEU A 234 8.00 12.16 0.96
C LEU A 234 6.89 11.16 1.24
N LEU A 235 6.31 11.23 2.44
CA LEU A 235 5.06 10.55 2.79
C LEU A 235 3.91 11.56 2.84
N TYR A 236 2.71 11.17 2.43
CA TYR A 236 1.56 12.05 2.32
C TYR A 236 0.32 11.53 3.05
N TRP A 237 -0.39 12.45 3.73
CA TRP A 237 -1.65 12.22 4.44
C TRP A 237 -2.68 13.29 4.07
N PHE A 238 -3.96 12.93 4.20
CA PHE A 238 -5.03 13.93 4.24
C PHE A 238 -5.18 14.47 5.66
N THR A 239 -5.43 15.77 5.77
CA THR A 239 -5.76 16.40 7.06
C THR A 239 -7.21 16.13 7.45
N ASP A 240 -7.47 16.00 8.75
CA ASP A 240 -8.79 15.69 9.34
C ASP A 240 -9.90 16.71 8.98
N ASP A 241 -11.14 16.21 8.84
CA ASP A 241 -12.36 16.86 8.32
C ASP A 241 -12.98 17.90 9.28
N ASN A 242 -12.48 18.01 10.52
CA ASN A 242 -12.84 19.11 11.43
C ASN A 242 -12.34 20.48 10.92
N ILE A 243 -11.62 20.49 9.79
CA ILE A 243 -11.23 21.67 9.02
C ILE A 243 -12.18 21.72 7.81
N VAL A 244 -12.79 22.89 7.55
CA VAL A 244 -13.70 23.17 6.41
C VAL A 244 -13.13 22.74 5.04
N GLU A 245 -11.82 22.50 4.96
CA GLU A 245 -11.10 22.16 3.74
C GLU A 245 -10.08 21.04 3.98
N THR A 246 -10.25 19.90 3.30
CA THR A 246 -9.24 18.84 3.27
C THR A 246 -7.97 19.34 2.60
N ARG A 247 -6.82 19.18 3.25
CA ARG A 247 -5.49 19.53 2.74
C ARG A 247 -4.61 18.30 2.66
N ILE A 248 -3.52 18.42 1.93
CA ILE A 248 -2.49 17.38 1.88
C ILE A 248 -1.31 17.80 2.75
N LEU A 249 -1.02 16.97 3.74
CA LEU A 249 0.15 17.03 4.59
C LEU A 249 1.24 16.14 3.98
N SER A 250 2.45 16.67 3.90
CA SER A 250 3.65 15.91 3.55
C SER A 250 4.59 15.81 4.74
N PHE A 251 5.32 14.71 4.83
CA PHE A 251 6.45 14.49 5.73
C PHE A 251 7.69 14.18 4.88
N ASP A 252 8.71 15.01 5.01
CA ASP A 252 10.00 14.76 4.38
C ASP A 252 10.82 13.79 5.22
N ILE A 253 11.12 12.61 4.67
CA ILE A 253 11.84 11.56 5.40
C ILE A 253 13.28 11.99 5.74
N HIS A 254 13.91 12.80 4.88
CA HIS A 254 15.29 13.23 5.07
C HIS A 254 15.42 14.30 6.16
N THR A 255 14.51 15.28 6.13
CA THR A 255 14.56 16.42 7.07
C THR A 255 13.64 16.26 8.28
N GLU A 256 12.75 15.27 8.26
CA GLU A 256 11.71 14.98 9.26
C GLU A 256 10.78 16.15 9.55
N ASN A 257 10.52 16.96 8.52
CA ASN A 257 9.66 18.13 8.63
C ASN A 257 8.32 17.90 7.93
N PHE A 258 7.28 18.44 8.57
CA PHE A 258 5.94 18.47 8.02
C PHE A 258 5.67 19.74 7.23
N GLN A 259 5.02 19.60 6.07
CA GLN A 259 4.58 20.74 5.27
C GLN A 259 3.19 20.51 4.68
N ILE A 260 2.34 21.53 4.74
CA ILE A 260 1.07 21.56 4.02
C ILE A 260 1.37 21.98 2.59
N ILE A 261 1.13 21.09 1.63
CA ILE A 261 1.54 21.31 0.24
C ILE A 261 0.44 21.94 -0.61
N SER A 262 -0.82 21.59 -0.36
CA SER A 262 -1.96 22.12 -1.12
C SER A 262 -3.28 21.82 -0.42
N LYS A 263 -4.30 22.61 -0.77
CA LYS A 263 -5.71 22.25 -0.56
C LYS A 263 -6.09 21.17 -1.58
N ALA A 264 -6.86 20.16 -1.16
CA ALA A 264 -7.38 19.16 -2.08
C ALA A 264 -8.38 19.80 -3.09
N PRO A 265 -8.51 19.24 -4.31
CA PRO A 265 -9.33 19.84 -5.36
C PRO A 265 -10.84 19.60 -5.19
N PHE A 266 -11.25 18.86 -4.16
CA PHE A 266 -12.64 18.52 -3.90
C PHE A 266 -13.22 19.33 -2.73
N VAL A 267 -14.54 19.52 -2.79
CA VAL A 267 -15.34 20.20 -1.75
C VAL A 267 -16.14 19.14 -0.99
N GLU A 268 -16.09 19.22 0.35
CA GLU A 268 -16.87 18.40 1.30
C GLU A 268 -16.85 16.91 0.96
N ALA A 269 -15.69 16.28 1.15
CA ALA A 269 -15.52 14.87 0.89
C ALA A 269 -15.49 14.10 2.21
N ALA A 270 -16.34 13.10 2.36
CA ALA A 270 -16.20 12.17 3.48
C ALA A 270 -14.88 11.38 3.30
N SER A 271 -14.17 11.09 4.39
CA SER A 271 -12.92 10.32 4.38
C SER A 271 -12.97 9.01 3.57
N LYS A 272 -14.12 8.34 3.52
CA LYS A 272 -14.35 7.09 2.76
C LYS A 272 -14.47 7.29 1.25
N GLN A 273 -14.73 8.52 0.79
CA GLN A 273 -14.94 8.87 -0.62
C GLN A 273 -13.68 9.37 -1.31
N ILE A 274 -12.54 9.42 -0.61
CA ILE A 274 -11.29 9.96 -1.13
C ILE A 274 -10.13 8.99 -0.93
N ILE A 275 -9.16 9.08 -1.81
CA ILE A 275 -7.87 8.39 -1.71
C ILE A 275 -6.75 9.18 -2.35
N MET A 276 -5.53 8.95 -1.86
CA MET A 276 -4.30 9.30 -2.56
C MET A 276 -3.78 8.11 -3.35
N CYS A 277 -3.17 8.39 -4.48
CA CYS A 277 -2.51 7.39 -5.31
C CYS A 277 -1.30 8.01 -6.02
N ASN A 278 -0.36 7.15 -6.42
CA ASN A 278 0.75 7.53 -7.29
C ASN A 278 0.45 7.04 -8.71
N LEU A 279 0.27 7.98 -9.64
CA LEU A 279 0.11 7.68 -11.06
C LEU A 279 1.23 8.39 -11.83
N ASN A 280 2.06 7.62 -12.54
CA ASN A 280 3.20 8.14 -13.31
C ASN A 280 4.18 9.01 -12.49
N ASN A 281 4.48 8.61 -11.25
CA ASN A 281 5.37 9.32 -10.35
C ASN A 281 4.87 10.74 -10.01
N ARG A 282 3.54 10.91 -9.97
CA ARG A 282 2.86 12.16 -9.57
C ARG A 282 1.92 11.87 -8.42
N LEU A 283 1.84 12.83 -7.51
CA LEU A 283 0.85 12.82 -6.43
C LEU A 283 -0.52 13.04 -7.04
N CYS A 284 -1.40 12.05 -6.88
CA CYS A 284 -2.76 12.11 -7.35
C CYS A 284 -3.74 11.90 -6.19
N VAL A 285 -4.91 12.52 -6.31
CA VAL A 285 -6.04 12.29 -5.42
C VAL A 285 -7.24 11.89 -6.25
N SER A 286 -8.09 11.04 -5.68
CA SER A 286 -9.32 10.61 -6.32
C SER A 286 -10.48 10.82 -5.36
N GLN A 287 -11.61 11.28 -5.89
CA GLN A 287 -12.86 11.39 -5.15
C GLN A 287 -13.95 10.65 -5.89
N LYS A 288 -14.67 9.79 -5.16
CA LYS A 288 -15.87 9.12 -5.67
C LYS A 288 -17.13 9.81 -5.16
N LYS A 289 -17.87 10.41 -6.09
CA LYS A 289 -19.25 10.88 -5.89
C LYS A 289 -20.13 10.09 -6.84
N TRP A 290 -20.70 8.99 -6.35
CA TRP A 290 -21.44 8.02 -7.17
C TRP A 290 -22.48 8.72 -8.09
N PRO A 291 -22.57 8.34 -9.38
CA PRO A 291 -21.86 7.24 -10.05
C PRO A 291 -20.49 7.62 -10.62
N THR A 292 -19.99 8.81 -10.32
CA THR A 292 -18.73 9.31 -10.87
C THR A 292 -17.56 9.12 -9.93
N GLN A 293 -16.37 8.95 -10.50
CA GLN A 293 -15.12 9.09 -9.76
C GLN A 293 -14.14 9.93 -10.56
N GLU A 294 -13.66 10.98 -9.94
CA GLU A 294 -12.75 11.93 -10.57
C GLU A 294 -11.36 11.77 -9.96
N ILE A 295 -10.33 11.91 -10.81
CA ILE A 295 -8.93 11.77 -10.41
C ILE A 295 -8.20 13.04 -10.83
N TRP A 296 -7.47 13.64 -9.89
CA TRP A 296 -6.66 14.82 -10.11
C TRP A 296 -5.20 14.52 -9.84
N SER A 297 -4.32 15.16 -10.61
CA SER A 297 -2.88 15.13 -10.41
C SER A 297 -2.39 16.50 -9.99
N LEU A 298 -1.50 16.54 -9.00
CA LEU A 298 -0.85 17.78 -8.60
C LEU A 298 0.23 18.13 -9.63
N ASN A 299 0.20 19.36 -10.14
CA ASN A 299 1.24 19.92 -10.99
C ASN A 299 1.81 21.18 -10.33
N LYS A 300 3.00 21.06 -9.73
CA LYS A 300 3.71 22.09 -8.95
C LYS A 300 2.88 22.66 -7.78
N THR A 301 1.82 23.40 -8.09
CA THR A 301 0.93 24.08 -7.14
C THR A 301 -0.55 23.96 -7.50
N SER A 302 -0.90 23.51 -8.70
CA SER A 302 -2.29 23.43 -9.18
C SER A 302 -2.73 22.00 -9.43
N TRP A 303 -3.98 21.71 -9.12
CA TRP A 303 -4.61 20.43 -9.45
C TRP A 303 -5.16 20.42 -10.86
N GLU A 304 -4.83 19.38 -11.60
CA GLU A 304 -5.36 19.12 -12.93
C GLU A 304 -6.20 17.84 -12.88
N LYS A 305 -7.46 17.90 -13.35
CA LYS A 305 -8.28 16.70 -13.47
C LYS A 305 -7.78 15.88 -14.66
N ILE A 306 -7.29 14.67 -14.39
CA ILE A 306 -6.72 13.77 -15.40
C ILE A 306 -7.68 12.67 -15.86
N TYR A 307 -8.62 12.26 -15.01
CA TYR A 307 -9.65 11.28 -15.35
C TYR A 307 -11.01 11.67 -14.75
N SER A 308 -12.07 11.31 -15.48
CA SER A 308 -13.46 11.39 -15.05
C SER A 308 -14.16 10.09 -15.42
N LEU A 309 -14.27 9.20 -14.44
CA LEU A 309 -14.75 7.83 -14.60
C LEU A 309 -16.27 7.78 -14.38
N ASN A 310 -16.98 7.11 -15.28
CA ASN A 310 -18.37 6.72 -15.08
C ASN A 310 -18.39 5.27 -14.57
N LEU A 311 -18.80 5.05 -13.32
CA LEU A 311 -18.80 3.74 -12.69
C LEU A 311 -20.09 2.94 -12.93
N GLN A 312 -21.08 3.51 -13.62
CA GLN A 312 -22.36 2.86 -13.91
C GLN A 312 -22.39 2.15 -15.27
N THR A 313 -21.26 2.06 -15.98
CA THR A 313 -21.19 1.39 -17.29
C THR A 313 -21.53 -0.10 -17.20
N ASP A 314 -21.09 -0.78 -16.14
CA ASP A 314 -21.47 -2.16 -15.81
C ASP A 314 -21.55 -2.31 -14.28
N PRO A 315 -22.68 -2.76 -13.71
CA PRO A 315 -22.85 -2.93 -12.27
C PRO A 315 -21.95 -4.01 -11.65
N HIS A 316 -21.32 -4.88 -12.44
CA HIS A 316 -20.41 -5.91 -11.93
C HIS A 316 -19.01 -5.38 -11.60
N TRP A 317 -18.59 -4.26 -12.20
CA TRP A 317 -17.23 -3.74 -12.05
C TRP A 317 -17.03 -2.84 -10.84
N PHE A 318 -18.07 -2.14 -10.40
CA PHE A 318 -17.97 -1.16 -9.34
C PHE A 318 -19.16 -1.24 -8.39
N ALA A 319 -18.87 -1.28 -7.09
CA ALA A 319 -19.93 -1.25 -6.08
C ALA A 319 -20.31 0.20 -5.74
N LYS A 320 -21.62 0.47 -5.66
CA LYS A 320 -22.18 1.74 -5.21
C LYS A 320 -21.86 1.98 -3.74
N ASP A 321 -22.38 1.11 -2.89
CA ASP A 321 -22.33 1.22 -1.43
C ASP A 321 -21.48 0.08 -0.83
N LEU A 322 -21.15 0.23 0.44
CA LEU A 322 -20.58 -0.86 1.26
C LEU A 322 -21.61 -1.99 1.38
N ASN A 323 -21.20 -3.23 1.17
CA ASN A 323 -22.05 -4.37 1.52
C ASN A 323 -22.12 -4.45 3.07
N PRO A 324 -23.30 -4.24 3.69
CA PRO A 324 -23.41 -4.18 5.16
C PRO A 324 -23.11 -5.52 5.85
N HIS A 325 -23.05 -6.63 5.11
CA HIS A 325 -22.90 -7.98 5.67
C HIS A 325 -21.48 -8.52 5.76
N ILE A 326 -20.46 -7.76 5.33
CA ILE A 326 -19.06 -8.20 5.42
C ILE A 326 -18.39 -7.44 6.56
N PHE A 327 -17.89 -8.17 7.56
CA PHE A 327 -17.09 -7.62 8.64
C PHE A 327 -15.73 -7.26 8.05
N PHE A 328 -15.53 -5.98 7.71
CA PHE A 328 -14.30 -5.54 7.06
C PHE A 328 -13.26 -5.09 8.10
N PRO A 329 -11.98 -5.46 7.93
CA PRO A 329 -10.90 -4.72 8.58
C PRO A 329 -10.86 -3.27 8.08
N THR A 330 -10.19 -2.44 8.87
CA THR A 330 -10.27 -0.98 9.04
C THR A 330 -9.91 -0.08 7.84
N ILE A 331 -9.75 -0.64 6.65
CA ILE A 331 -9.46 0.09 5.42
C ILE A 331 -10.63 -0.12 4.45
N ILE A 332 -11.70 0.67 4.56
CA ILE A 332 -12.72 0.66 3.49
C ILE A 332 -12.78 2.01 2.81
N ILE A 333 -11.95 2.08 1.79
CA ILE A 333 -12.03 3.04 0.72
C ILE A 333 -13.24 2.68 -0.16
N SER A 334 -14.19 3.59 -0.32
CA SER A 334 -15.31 3.38 -1.25
C SER A 334 -14.92 3.63 -2.71
N CYS A 335 -13.75 4.22 -2.97
CA CYS A 335 -13.26 4.46 -4.33
C CYS A 335 -12.80 3.17 -5.01
N ALA A 336 -12.94 3.11 -6.33
CA ALA A 336 -12.13 2.19 -7.13
C ALA A 336 -10.68 2.69 -7.06
N ILE A 337 -9.74 1.87 -6.60
CA ILE A 337 -8.35 2.29 -6.35
C ILE A 337 -7.62 2.46 -7.69
N PRO A 338 -7.11 3.67 -8.03
CA PRO A 338 -6.21 3.87 -9.16
C PRO A 338 -4.85 3.26 -8.82
N VAL A 339 -4.48 2.19 -9.51
CA VAL A 339 -3.28 1.39 -9.18
C VAL A 339 -2.07 1.81 -10.00
N ALA A 340 -2.26 1.99 -11.31
CA ALA A 340 -1.19 2.29 -12.25
C ALA A 340 -1.72 2.90 -13.56
N VAL A 341 -0.85 3.62 -14.28
CA VAL A 341 -1.08 4.00 -15.68
C VAL A 341 -0.11 3.22 -16.56
N LEU A 342 -0.63 2.52 -17.57
CA LEU A 342 0.15 1.66 -18.46
C LEU A 342 0.68 2.46 -19.66
N LYS A 343 1.99 2.61 -19.76
CA LYS A 343 2.66 3.33 -20.85
C LYS A 343 2.49 2.62 -22.19
N LYS A 344 2.55 1.28 -22.21
CA LYS A 344 2.50 0.50 -23.46
C LYS A 344 1.08 0.34 -24.02
N LYS A 345 0.06 0.49 -23.19
CA LYS A 345 -1.36 0.42 -23.59
C LYS A 345 -1.99 1.81 -23.56
N LYS A 346 -1.56 2.72 -24.43
CA LYS A 346 -2.20 4.05 -24.61
C LYS A 346 -2.51 4.83 -23.31
N GLN A 347 -1.65 4.75 -22.29
CA GLN A 347 -1.91 5.38 -20.98
C GLN A 347 -3.22 4.93 -20.32
N SER A 348 -3.64 3.68 -20.56
CA SER A 348 -4.78 3.08 -19.88
C SER A 348 -4.56 3.05 -18.37
N LEU A 349 -5.64 3.33 -17.64
CA LEU A 349 -5.64 3.36 -16.19
C LEU A 349 -6.05 2.00 -15.64
N VAL A 350 -5.26 1.44 -14.73
CA VAL A 350 -5.62 0.22 -14.00
C VAL A 350 -6.35 0.61 -12.71
N LEU A 351 -7.54 0.07 -12.54
CA LEU A 351 -8.41 0.25 -11.38
C LEU A 351 -8.60 -1.09 -10.66
N TYR A 352 -8.73 -1.03 -9.34
CA TYR A 352 -9.11 -2.18 -8.53
C TYR A 352 -10.25 -1.80 -7.60
N ASP A 353 -11.37 -2.53 -7.65
CA ASP A 353 -12.45 -2.40 -6.68
C ASP A 353 -12.64 -3.73 -5.95
N ALA A 354 -12.18 -3.78 -4.70
CA ALA A 354 -12.32 -4.96 -3.84
C ALA A 354 -13.79 -5.31 -3.55
N ARG A 355 -14.70 -4.35 -3.71
CA ARG A 355 -16.11 -4.48 -3.31
C ARG A 355 -17.00 -4.95 -4.46
N ALA A 356 -16.45 -4.98 -5.68
CA ALA A 356 -17.16 -5.46 -6.84
C ALA A 356 -17.53 -6.96 -6.68
N ASN A 357 -18.64 -7.39 -7.29
CA ASN A 357 -19.12 -8.79 -7.20
C ASN A 357 -18.10 -9.83 -7.69
N ASN A 358 -17.11 -9.37 -8.45
CA ASN A 358 -15.87 -10.06 -8.75
C ASN A 358 -14.78 -9.00 -8.49
N PRO A 359 -13.72 -9.24 -7.68
CA PRO A 359 -12.67 -8.25 -7.51
C PRO A 359 -12.02 -7.97 -8.86
N ASN A 360 -12.42 -6.86 -9.47
CA ASN A 360 -12.10 -6.60 -10.85
C ASN A 360 -10.89 -5.69 -10.86
N LEU A 361 -9.76 -6.28 -11.25
CA LEU A 361 -8.69 -5.49 -11.82
C LEU A 361 -9.13 -5.12 -13.25
N VAL A 362 -9.46 -3.85 -13.43
CA VAL A 362 -10.05 -3.32 -14.66
C VAL A 362 -9.08 -2.36 -15.32
N ILE A 363 -9.02 -2.40 -16.65
CA ILE A 363 -8.31 -1.44 -17.48
C ILE A 363 -9.33 -0.46 -18.04
N TYR A 364 -9.16 0.82 -17.74
CA TYR A 364 -9.91 1.90 -18.36
C TYR A 364 -9.12 2.47 -19.53
N ASP A 365 -9.73 2.46 -20.72
CA ASP A 365 -9.21 3.13 -21.91
C ASP A 365 -9.75 4.58 -21.94
N PRO A 366 -8.89 5.60 -21.78
CA PRO A 366 -9.32 6.99 -21.76
C PRO A 366 -9.83 7.49 -23.12
N ASP A 367 -9.35 6.93 -24.22
CA ASP A 367 -9.75 7.36 -25.57
C ASP A 367 -11.16 6.84 -25.89
N LEU A 368 -11.43 5.57 -25.57
CA LEU A 368 -12.71 4.93 -25.79
C LEU A 368 -13.72 5.18 -24.67
N ARG A 369 -13.26 5.65 -23.51
CA ARG A 369 -14.03 5.78 -22.26
C ARG A 369 -14.73 4.49 -21.87
N SER A 370 -14.08 3.37 -22.14
CA SER A 370 -14.58 2.03 -21.87
C SER A 370 -13.67 1.32 -20.88
N TYR A 371 -14.20 0.27 -20.29
CA TYR A 371 -13.46 -0.59 -19.39
C TYR A 371 -13.32 -1.98 -19.99
N ASP A 372 -12.24 -2.65 -19.64
CA ASP A 372 -11.98 -4.04 -19.99
C ASP A 372 -11.38 -4.78 -18.79
N SER A 373 -11.61 -6.08 -18.71
CA SER A 373 -11.05 -6.91 -17.64
C SER A 373 -9.55 -7.17 -17.87
N CYS A 374 -8.73 -7.09 -16.82
CA CYS A 374 -7.32 -7.50 -16.93
C CYS A 374 -7.16 -9.01 -17.15
N PHE A 375 -8.09 -9.81 -16.63
CA PHE A 375 -8.11 -11.26 -16.76
C PHE A 375 -9.54 -11.77 -16.50
N VAL A 376 -9.89 -12.89 -17.13
CA VAL A 376 -11.17 -13.57 -16.91
C VAL A 376 -11.04 -14.45 -15.67
N ARG A 377 -11.98 -14.34 -14.73
CA ARG A 377 -12.10 -15.27 -13.59
C ARG A 377 -13.41 -16.04 -13.64
N ASP A 378 -13.29 -17.36 -13.47
CA ASP A 378 -14.37 -18.26 -13.06
C ASP A 378 -14.50 -18.38 -11.52
N TYR A 379 -13.71 -17.62 -10.76
CA TYR A 379 -13.56 -17.81 -9.31
C TYR A 379 -14.11 -16.59 -8.53
N ARG A 380 -15.16 -16.83 -7.73
CA ARG A 380 -15.84 -15.86 -6.84
C ARG A 380 -15.53 -16.10 -5.35
N PRO A 381 -14.36 -15.73 -4.82
CA PRO A 381 -14.21 -15.52 -3.38
C PRO A 381 -14.74 -14.12 -3.02
N HIS A 382 -15.24 -13.99 -1.80
CA HIS A 382 -15.44 -12.68 -1.19
C HIS A 382 -14.07 -12.14 -0.77
N HIS A 383 -13.53 -11.21 -1.57
CA HIS A 383 -12.22 -10.63 -1.36
C HIS A 383 -12.33 -9.30 -0.61
N THR A 384 -11.48 -9.09 0.38
CA THR A 384 -11.43 -7.84 1.18
C THR A 384 -10.07 -7.14 1.03
N GLY A 385 -9.45 -7.31 -0.13
CA GLY A 385 -8.07 -6.93 -0.38
C GLY A 385 -7.81 -5.49 -0.83
N THR A 386 -6.54 -5.25 -1.14
CA THR A 386 -6.04 -4.03 -1.77
C THR A 386 -5.18 -4.39 -2.99
N ALA A 387 -4.96 -3.43 -3.87
CA ALA A 387 -4.05 -3.58 -5.00
C ALA A 387 -3.08 -2.39 -5.09
N ILE A 388 -1.82 -2.69 -5.36
CA ILE A 388 -0.75 -1.69 -5.50
C ILE A 388 0.08 -1.97 -6.75
N SER A 389 0.65 -0.91 -7.32
CA SER A 389 1.68 -1.05 -8.35
C SER A 389 2.95 -1.63 -7.75
N PHE A 390 3.56 -2.58 -8.46
CA PHE A 390 4.67 -3.36 -7.96
C PHE A 390 5.76 -3.53 -9.01
N PHE A 391 7.01 -3.28 -8.60
CA PHE A 391 8.19 -3.49 -9.43
C PHE A 391 9.06 -4.53 -8.75
N PRO A 392 9.06 -5.79 -9.22
CA PRO A 392 9.94 -6.84 -8.69
C PRO A 392 11.39 -6.36 -8.63
N SER A 393 12.01 -6.45 -7.45
CA SER A 393 13.38 -5.97 -7.23
C SER A 393 14.26 -7.00 -6.52
N LEU A 394 15.57 -6.74 -6.54
CA LEU A 394 16.59 -7.48 -5.78
C LEU A 394 16.91 -6.81 -4.43
N MET A 395 16.10 -5.83 -4.00
CA MET A 395 16.36 -5.03 -2.80
C MET A 395 16.12 -5.81 -1.51
N SER A 396 16.85 -5.41 -0.48
CA SER A 396 16.80 -5.93 0.88
C SER A 396 17.33 -4.85 1.83
N ILE A 397 16.84 -4.79 3.06
CA ILE A 397 17.33 -3.85 4.08
C ILE A 397 18.37 -4.58 4.94
N LEU A 398 19.61 -4.10 4.93
CA LEU A 398 20.69 -4.70 5.72
C LEU A 398 20.59 -4.33 7.21
#